data_AF-A0A9X3L505-F1
#
_entry.id   AF-A0A9X3L505-F1
#
_cell.length_a   1.000
_cell.length_b   1.000
_cell.length_c   1.000
_cell.angle_alpha   90.00
_cell.angle_beta   90.00
_cell.angle_gamma   90.00
#
_symmetry.space_group_name_H-M   'P 1'
#
loop_
_entity.id
_entity.type
_entity.pdbx_description
1 polymer ?
#
loop_
_entity_poly.entity_id
_entity_poly.type
_entity_poly.pdbx_seq_one_letter_code
_entity_poly.pdbx_strand_id
1 'polypeptide(L)' 'MRTRIKICGLTREEDIDAAVSAGVDAIGFVFYPKSKRYVTPTRAGRQAPPGGGGGGGGGGGGGPPARAG' A
#
# COMPACT_ATOMS: atom_id res chain seq x y z
N MET A 1 -24.29 -5.59 -8.24
CA MET A 1 -22.82 -5.73 -8.20
C MET A 1 -22.26 -4.65 -7.27
N ARG A 2 -21.35 -4.99 -6.36
CA ARG A 2 -20.69 -4.03 -5.46
C ARG A 2 -19.29 -3.71 -6.00
N THR A 3 -18.98 -2.44 -6.23
CA THR A 3 -17.65 -1.99 -6.64
C THR A 3 -16.70 -2.09 -5.45
N ARG A 4 -15.56 -2.77 -5.64
CA ARG A 4 -14.49 -2.83 -4.63
C ARG A 4 -13.50 -1.69 -4.84
N ILE A 5 -13.18 -0.98 -3.76
CA ILE A 5 -12.30 0.18 -3.73
C ILE A 5 -11.01 -0.19 -2.99
N LYS A 6 -9.87 0.05 -3.65
CA LYS A 6 -8.53 -0.08 -3.07
C LYS A 6 -7.81 1.25 -3.12
N ILE A 7 -7.20 1.65 -2.01
CA ILE A 7 -6.34 2.84 -1.93
C ILE A 7 -4.88 2.42 -1.80
N CYS A 8 -3.98 2.98 -2.61
CA CYS A 8 -2.57 2.62 -2.64
C CYS A 8 -1.63 3.80 -2.34
N GLY A 9 -0.51 3.49 -1.68
CA GLY A 9 0.54 4.47 -1.38
C GLY A 9 0.21 5.39 -0.20
N LEU A 10 -0.61 4.93 0.76
CA LEU A 10 -0.79 5.60 2.03
C LEU A 10 0.49 5.51 2.87
N THR A 11 0.81 6.58 3.58
CA THR A 11 2.04 6.69 4.39
C THR A 11 1.80 7.22 5.81
N ARG A 12 0.67 7.92 6.01
CA ARG A 12 0.26 8.56 7.26
C ARG A 12 -0.87 7.76 7.89
N GLU A 13 -0.89 7.70 9.22
CA GLU A 13 -1.90 6.97 9.98
C GLU A 13 -3.29 7.60 9.81
N GLU A 14 -3.37 8.93 9.83
CA GLU A 14 -4.61 9.68 9.60
C GLU A 14 -5.30 9.33 8.27
N ASP A 15 -4.53 9.14 7.18
CA ASP A 15 -5.09 8.75 5.88
C ASP A 15 -5.61 7.31 5.89
N ILE A 16 -4.97 6.44 6.67
CA ILE A 16 -5.35 5.02 6.80
C ILE A 16 -6.62 4.93 7.62
N ASP A 17 -6.71 5.63 8.74
CA ASP A 17 -7.90 5.68 9.58
C ASP A 17 -9.09 6.27 8.81
N ALA A 18 -8.85 7.34 8.04
CA ALA A 18 -9.87 7.91 7.16
C ALA A 18 -10.34 6.91 6.09
N ALA A 19 -9.41 6.16 5.47
CA ALA A 19 -9.75 5.16 4.47
C ALA A 19 -10.54 3.98 5.09
N VAL A 20 -10.13 3.50 6.26
CA VAL A 20 -10.85 2.45 7.00
C VAL A 20 -12.25 2.94 7.38
N SER A 21 -12.37 4.16 7.92
CA SER A 21 -13.66 4.76 8.28
C SER A 21 -14.55 5.00 7.07
N ALA A 22 -13.98 5.22 5.87
CA ALA A 22 -14.71 5.34 4.62
C ALA A 22 -15.19 3.98 4.06
N GLY A 23 -14.77 2.85 4.66
CA GLY A 23 -15.20 1.51 4.26
C GLY A 23 -14.50 0.98 3.02
N VAL A 24 -13.25 1.38 2.76
CA VAL A 24 -12.46 0.83 1.65
C VAL A 24 -12.24 -0.67 1.81
N ASP A 25 -12.24 -1.40 0.70
CA ASP A 25 -12.08 -2.86 0.73
C ASP A 25 -10.61 -3.28 0.92
N ALA A 26 -9.65 -2.43 0.52
CA ALA A 26 -8.23 -2.72 0.69
C ALA A 26 -7.35 -1.45 0.78
N ILE A 27 -6.29 -1.54 1.56
CA ILE A 27 -5.23 -0.52 1.67
C ILE A 27 -3.90 -1.16 1.25
N GLY A 28 -3.12 -0.44 0.43
CA GLY A 28 -1.82 -0.89 -0.06
C GLY A 28 -0.69 0.08 0.27
N PHE A 29 0.43 -0.48 0.73
CA PHE A 29 1.68 0.25 0.96
C PHE A 29 2.64 0.08 -0.21
N VAL A 30 3.49 1.08 -0.45
CA VAL A 30 4.51 1.01 -1.51
C VAL A 30 5.84 0.62 -0.88
N PHE A 31 6.36 -0.56 -1.24
CA PHE A 31 7.64 -1.08 -0.78
C PHE A 31 8.80 -0.82 -1.75
N TYR A 32 8.64 0.16 -2.66
CA TYR A 32 9.69 0.54 -3.61
C TYR A 32 10.56 1.68 -3.07
N PRO A 33 11.86 1.46 -2.79
CA PRO A 33 12.71 2.44 -2.08
C PRO A 33 12.89 3.80 -2.78
N LYS A 34 12.81 3.86 -4.12
CA LYS A 34 12.94 5.12 -4.87
C LYS A 34 11.64 5.94 -4.92
N SER A 35 10.55 5.45 -4.34
CA SER A 35 9.28 6.17 -4.28
C SER A 35 9.25 7.10 -3.08
N LYS A 36 8.72 8.33 -3.26
CA LYS A 36 8.42 9.23 -2.13
C LYS A 36 7.37 8.66 -1.17
N ARG A 37 6.60 7.67 -1.62
CA ARG A 37 5.58 6.96 -0.83
C ARG A 37 6.12 5.65 -0.24
N TYR A 38 7.43 5.46 -0.21
CA TYR A 38 8.05 4.27 0.35
C TYR A 38 7.72 4.14 1.85
N VAL A 39 7.22 2.98 2.24
CA VAL A 39 6.98 2.61 3.64
C VAL A 39 7.72 1.32 3.92
N THR A 40 8.38 1.20 5.07
CA THR A 40 9.03 -0.05 5.46
C THR A 40 7.98 -1.09 5.86
N PRO A 41 8.22 -2.40 5.64
CA PRO A 41 7.31 -3.45 6.08
C PRO A 41 6.95 -3.37 7.57
N THR A 42 7.93 -3.01 8.42
CA THR A 42 7.71 -2.78 9.85
C THR A 42 6.74 -1.64 10.13
N ARG A 43 6.87 -0.52 9.40
CA ARG A 43 5.96 0.61 9.54
C ARG A 43 4.57 0.28 9.01
N ALA A 44 4.49 -0.38 7.86
CA ALA A 44 3.23 -0.87 7.31
C ALA A 44 2.50 -1.81 8.27
N GLY A 45 3.22 -2.70 8.95
CA GLY A 45 2.64 -3.60 9.97
C GLY A 45 2.10 -2.88 11.20
N ARG A 46 2.74 -1.79 11.63
CA ARG A 46 2.22 -0.94 12.73
C ARG A 46 0.97 -0.17 12.31
N GLN A 47 0.87 0.20 11.04
CA GLN A 47 -0.20 1.03 10.50
C GLN A 47 -1.38 0.23 9.95
N ALA A 48 -1.24 -1.09 9.77
CA ALA A 48 -2.30 -1.92 9.21
C ALA A 48 -3.43 -2.14 10.23
N PRO A 49 -4.71 -1.93 9.86
CA PRO A 49 -5.82 -2.16 10.76
C PRO A 49 -5.95 -3.65 11.13
N PRO A 50 -6.34 -3.99 12.37
CA PRO A 50 -6.57 -5.37 12.78
C PRO A 50 -7.76 -5.94 11.96
N GLY A 51 -7.48 -6.92 11.10
CA GLY A 51 -8.47 -7.54 10.20
C GLY A 51 -8.35 -7.16 8.72
N GLY A 52 -7.40 -6.29 8.35
CA GLY A 52 -7.11 -5.95 6.95
C GLY A 52 -6.43 -7.12 6.22
N GLY A 53 -7.23 -8.00 5.63
CA GLY A 53 -6.76 -9.08 4.77
C GLY A 53 -5.78 -8.57 3.73
N GLY A 54 -4.57 -9.13 3.74
CA GLY A 54 -3.49 -8.80 2.81
C GLY A 54 -3.91 -9.12 1.38
N GLY A 55 -4.54 -8.15 0.72
CA GLY A 55 -4.74 -8.16 -0.73
C GLY A 55 -3.40 -7.88 -1.40
N GLY A 56 -2.56 -8.92 -1.48
CA GLY A 56 -1.32 -8.95 -2.22
C GLY A 56 -1.55 -8.57 -3.67
N GLY A 57 -1.52 -7.26 -3.94
CA GLY A 57 -1.48 -6.73 -5.29
C GLY A 57 -0.02 -6.70 -5.70
N GLY A 58 0.43 -7.78 -6.34
CA GLY A 58 1.74 -7.85 -6.96
C GLY A 58 1.98 -6.60 -7.81
N GLY A 59 2.90 -5.76 -7.36
CA GLY A 59 3.49 -4.73 -8.21
C GLY A 59 4.45 -5.43 -9.15
N GLY A 60 3.93 -5.99 -10.25
CA GLY A 60 4.71 -6.36 -11.41
C GLY A 60 5.32 -5.10 -12.02
N GLY A 61 6.39 -4.60 -11.41
CA GLY A 61 7.22 -3.53 -11.94
C GLY A 61 8.37 -4.14 -12.70
N GLY A 62 8.11 -4.64 -13.91
CA GLY A 62 9.15 -4.84 -14.91
C GLY A 62 9.74 -3.48 -15.30
N GLY A 63 10.65 -2.96 -14.48
CA GLY A 63 11.58 -1.92 -14.91
C GLY A 63 12.72 -2.60 -15.66
N PRO A 64 13.19 -2.07 -16.81
CA PRO A 64 14.36 -2.61 -17.47
C PRO A 64 15.52 -2.66 -16.46
N PRO A 65 16.41 -3.67 -16.50
CA PRO A 65 17.56 -3.71 -15.61
C PRO A 65 18.29 -2.38 -15.77
N ALA A 66 18.42 -1.65 -14.66
CA ALA A 66 19.22 -0.45 -14.62
C ALA A 66 20.59 -0.85 -15.17
N ARG A 67 20.92 -0.36 -16.37
CA ARG A 67 22.23 -0.57 -16.99
C ARG A 67 23.24 -0.03 -15.99
N ALA A 68 24.01 -0.94 -15.41
CA ALA A 68 25.18 -0.61 -14.62
C ALA A 68 26.34 -0.44 -15.61
N GLY A 69 27.03 0.71 -15.54
CA GLY A 69 28.27 0.97 -16.26
C GLY A 69 28.09 1.44 -17.68
#